data_AF-A0A436V7X1-F1
#
_entry.id   AF-A0A436V7X1-F1
#
_cell.length_a   1.000
_cell.length_b   1.000
_cell.length_c   1.000
_cell.angle_alpha   90.00
_cell.angle_beta   90.00
_cell.angle_gamma   90.00
#
_symmetry.space_group_name_H-M   'P 1'
#
loop_
_entity.id
_entity.type
_entity.pdbx_description
1 polymer ?
#
loop_
_entity_poly.entity_id
_entity_poly.type
_entity_poly.pdbx_seq_one_letter_code
_entity_poly.pdbx_strand_id
1 'polypeptide(L)'
;CRIGQVGGVGGEQHAAYLPNPASAVHTFCHALPDTWHQMGVILSATDSLNWLSEITGKSAGELTAELGDTLKAPTGVSFLPYLSGERTPYNDSAIRGSFTGLAHETGRAVLTQAVLEGVAFAFRDSLEALKTAGTTLTRVTAIGGGSRSRYWLKAIATALQVPVDIPADGDFGAAFGAARLGLIAATGADPLAVCTAPATDATIDPDAGLGGAFADAYQRYRALYPAIRAATA
;
A
#
# COMPACT_ATOMS: atom_id res chain seq x y z
N CYS A 1 -2.84 6.22 -0.53
CA CYS A 1 -2.45 4.88 -0.05
C CYS A 1 -3.33 4.50 1.15
N ARG A 2 -4.34 3.65 0.95
CA ARG A 2 -5.14 3.12 2.06
C ARG A 2 -4.49 1.84 2.57
N ILE A 3 -4.10 1.83 3.84
CA ILE A 3 -3.50 0.70 4.54
C ILE A 3 -4.55 0.15 5.52
N GLY A 4 -5.57 -0.51 4.95
CA GLY A 4 -6.60 -1.25 5.69
C GLY A 4 -6.42 -2.76 5.53
N GLN A 5 -7.44 -3.54 5.91
CA GLN A 5 -7.45 -5.00 5.74
C GLN A 5 -7.10 -5.37 4.29
N VAL A 6 -7.80 -4.71 3.37
CA VAL A 6 -7.44 -4.59 1.96
C VAL A 6 -6.68 -3.27 1.77
N GLY A 7 -5.52 -3.36 1.12
CA GLY A 7 -4.70 -2.20 0.77
C GLY A 7 -5.08 -1.64 -0.60
N GLY A 8 -4.86 -0.35 -0.82
CA GLY A 8 -5.06 0.24 -2.15
C GLY A 8 -4.21 1.47 -2.42
N VAL A 9 -3.73 1.57 -3.66
CA VAL A 9 -3.19 2.82 -4.23
C VAL A 9 -4.26 3.39 -5.14
N GLY A 10 -4.79 4.55 -4.78
CA GLY A 10 -5.60 5.37 -5.69
C GLY A 10 -4.68 6.21 -6.56
N GLY A 11 -4.94 6.24 -7.86
CA GLY A 11 -4.30 7.17 -8.80
C GLY A 11 -4.81 8.61 -8.62
N GLU A 12 -4.07 9.57 -9.16
CA GLU A 12 -4.52 10.97 -9.28
C GLU A 12 -5.83 11.07 -10.09
N GLN A 13 -6.53 12.19 -9.97
CA GLN A 13 -7.67 12.50 -10.83
C GLN A 13 -7.17 12.73 -12.26
N HIS A 14 -7.68 11.96 -13.21
CA HIS A 14 -7.31 12.10 -14.61
C HIS A 14 -8.46 12.72 -15.40
N ALA A 15 -8.11 13.63 -16.33
CA ALA A 15 -9.04 14.16 -17.32
C ALA A 15 -9.37 13.16 -18.45
N ALA A 16 -8.78 11.96 -18.40
CA ALA A 16 -8.95 10.92 -19.41
C ALA A 16 -9.12 9.53 -18.78
N TYR A 17 -9.85 8.67 -19.47
CA TYR A 17 -10.00 7.27 -19.11
C TYR A 17 -8.74 6.47 -19.47
N LEU A 18 -8.01 6.01 -18.44
CA LEU A 18 -6.76 5.26 -18.57
C LEU A 18 -6.92 3.81 -18.02
N PRO A 19 -7.44 2.86 -18.80
CA PRO A 19 -7.63 1.47 -18.34
C PRO A 19 -6.34 0.63 -18.42
N ASN A 20 -6.13 -0.24 -17.43
CA ASN A 20 -5.12 -1.31 -17.52
C ASN A 20 -5.64 -2.63 -16.89
N PRO A 21 -6.63 -3.30 -17.52
CA PRO A 21 -7.16 -4.56 -17.01
C PRO A 21 -6.15 -5.71 -17.10
N ALA A 22 -5.16 -5.63 -18.00
CA ALA A 22 -4.11 -6.64 -18.14
C ALA A 22 -3.23 -6.76 -16.88
N SER A 23 -3.03 -5.64 -16.16
CA SER A 23 -2.37 -5.62 -14.85
C SER A 23 -3.37 -5.56 -13.69
N ALA A 24 -4.63 -5.93 -13.91
CA ALA A 24 -5.68 -5.94 -12.89
C ALA A 24 -5.85 -4.60 -12.13
N VAL A 25 -5.61 -3.48 -12.82
CA VAL A 25 -5.91 -2.14 -12.31
C VAL A 25 -7.36 -1.81 -12.65
N HIS A 26 -8.12 -1.38 -11.64
CA HIS A 26 -9.47 -0.87 -11.86
C HIS A 26 -9.44 0.59 -12.29
N THR A 27 -10.26 0.96 -13.27
CA THR A 27 -10.43 2.35 -13.71
C THR A 27 -11.92 2.67 -13.78
N PHE A 28 -12.37 3.64 -12.98
CA PHE A 28 -13.77 4.05 -12.88
C PHE A 28 -13.92 5.56 -13.04
N CYS A 29 -15.15 6.01 -13.33
CA CYS A 29 -15.49 7.42 -13.28
C CYS A 29 -15.35 7.94 -11.85
N HIS A 30 -14.84 9.15 -11.70
CA HIS A 30 -14.87 9.87 -10.43
C HIS A 30 -16.26 10.49 -10.22
N ALA A 31 -16.53 10.96 -9.00
CA ALA A 31 -17.75 11.71 -8.68
C ALA A 31 -17.81 13.11 -9.31
N LEU A 32 -16.74 13.57 -9.96
CA LEU A 32 -16.68 14.87 -10.62
C LEU A 32 -16.81 14.69 -12.14
N PRO A 33 -17.42 15.66 -12.87
CA PRO A 33 -17.48 15.62 -14.33
C PRO A 33 -16.09 15.50 -14.95
N ASP A 34 -16.01 14.81 -16.10
CA ASP A 34 -14.79 14.66 -16.90
C ASP A 34 -13.56 14.18 -16.10
N THR A 35 -13.81 13.39 -15.06
CA THR A 35 -12.77 12.93 -14.13
C THR A 35 -12.87 11.42 -13.93
N TRP A 36 -11.72 10.74 -13.94
CA TRP A 36 -11.59 9.30 -13.68
C TRP A 36 -10.59 9.04 -12.55
N HIS A 37 -10.68 7.87 -11.94
CA HIS A 37 -9.70 7.39 -10.98
C HIS A 37 -9.31 5.94 -11.23
N GLN A 38 -8.09 5.60 -10.85
CA GLN A 38 -7.57 4.24 -10.89
C GLN A 38 -7.40 3.67 -9.48
N MET A 39 -7.48 2.35 -9.35
CA MET A 39 -7.23 1.63 -8.11
C MET A 39 -6.44 0.36 -8.35
N GLY A 40 -5.24 0.28 -7.77
CA GLY A 40 -4.56 -0.97 -7.50
C GLY A 40 -5.02 -1.53 -6.15
N VAL A 41 -5.24 -2.83 -6.06
CA VAL A 41 -5.78 -3.44 -4.84
C VAL A 41 -4.94 -4.64 -4.38
N ILE A 42 -4.57 -4.58 -3.11
CA ILE A 42 -3.80 -5.58 -2.38
C ILE A 42 -4.77 -6.30 -1.44
N LEU A 43 -4.99 -7.60 -1.66
CA LEU A 43 -6.03 -8.35 -0.96
C LEU A 43 -5.74 -8.57 0.53
N SER A 44 -4.48 -8.55 0.94
CA SER A 44 -4.09 -8.65 2.35
C SER A 44 -2.99 -7.65 2.67
N ALA A 45 -3.37 -6.48 3.20
CA ALA A 45 -2.42 -5.47 3.68
C ALA A 45 -2.29 -5.55 5.21
N THR A 46 -3.16 -4.89 5.99
CA THR A 46 -3.13 -5.05 7.45
C THR A 46 -3.48 -6.47 7.90
N ASP A 47 -4.24 -7.20 7.09
CA ASP A 47 -4.57 -8.60 7.39
C ASP A 47 -3.35 -9.51 7.39
N SER A 48 -2.28 -9.20 6.66
CA SER A 48 -1.02 -9.95 6.77
C SER A 48 -0.36 -9.80 8.14
N LEU A 49 -0.43 -8.60 8.72
CA LEU A 49 0.08 -8.35 10.07
C LEU A 49 -0.84 -8.96 11.14
N ASN A 50 -2.17 -8.91 10.93
CA ASN A 50 -3.13 -9.57 11.81
C ASN A 50 -2.94 -11.10 11.81
N TRP A 51 -2.73 -11.69 10.64
CA TRP A 51 -2.39 -13.11 10.52
C TRP A 51 -1.11 -13.46 11.31
N LEU A 52 -0.04 -12.68 11.17
CA LEU A 52 1.17 -12.90 11.97
C LEU A 52 0.92 -12.70 13.47
N SER A 53 0.02 -11.78 13.83
CA SER A 53 -0.40 -11.54 15.21
C SER A 53 -1.04 -12.78 15.82
N GLU A 54 -1.92 -13.45 15.08
CA GLU A 54 -2.55 -14.72 15.50
C GLU A 54 -1.52 -15.84 15.68
N ILE A 55 -0.57 -15.98 14.75
CA ILE A 55 0.48 -17.01 14.82
C ILE A 55 1.40 -16.80 16.02
N THR A 56 1.73 -15.55 16.36
CA THR A 56 2.71 -15.21 17.40
C THR A 56 2.08 -15.00 18.77
N GLY A 57 0.75 -14.89 18.86
CA GLY A 57 0.03 -14.52 20.08
C GLY A 57 0.28 -13.09 20.54
N LYS A 58 0.79 -12.22 19.66
CA LYS A 58 1.09 -10.81 19.94
C LYS A 58 0.19 -9.91 19.10
N SER A 59 -0.28 -8.81 19.67
CA SER A 59 -1.06 -7.84 18.89
C SER A 59 -0.21 -7.16 17.81
N ALA A 60 -0.84 -6.71 16.73
CA ALA A 60 -0.18 -5.95 15.66
C ALA A 60 0.58 -4.70 16.19
N GLY A 61 0.04 -4.07 17.24
CA GLY A 61 0.69 -2.96 17.94
C GLY A 61 1.96 -3.39 18.66
N GLU A 62 1.94 -4.51 19.39
CA GLU A 62 3.15 -5.06 20.04
C GLU A 62 4.22 -5.46 19.02
N LEU A 63 3.82 -6.10 17.92
CA LEU A 63 4.74 -6.52 16.85
C LEU A 63 5.45 -5.32 16.21
N THR A 64 4.70 -4.26 15.90
CA THR A 64 5.28 -3.04 15.32
C THR A 64 6.08 -2.23 16.33
N ALA A 65 5.68 -2.22 17.61
CA ALA A 65 6.44 -1.57 18.68
C ALA A 65 7.80 -2.26 18.93
N GLU A 66 7.88 -3.60 18.81
CA GLU A 66 9.14 -4.36 18.93
C GLU A 66 10.16 -3.97 17.84
N LEU A 67 9.70 -3.52 16.67
CA LEU A 67 10.58 -3.01 15.63
C LEU A 67 11.15 -1.62 15.95
N GLY A 68 10.39 -0.80 16.70
CA GLY A 68 10.64 0.62 16.90
C GLY A 68 10.34 1.45 15.65
N ASP A 69 10.66 2.74 15.68
CA ASP A 69 10.36 3.67 14.58
C ASP A 69 11.51 3.85 13.57
N THR A 70 12.69 3.31 13.87
CA THR A 70 13.86 3.40 12.98
C THR A 70 13.75 2.34 11.89
N LEU A 71 13.77 2.77 10.63
CA LEU A 71 13.74 1.85 9.49
C LEU A 71 15.04 1.03 9.47
N LYS A 72 14.91 -0.28 9.22
CA LYS A 72 16.02 -1.21 9.15
C LYS A 72 16.26 -1.61 7.70
N ALA A 73 17.49 -1.97 7.37
CA ALA A 73 17.77 -2.58 6.08
C ALA A 73 17.01 -3.92 5.96
N PRO A 74 16.43 -4.24 4.78
CA PRO A 74 15.80 -5.53 4.55
C PRO A 74 16.76 -6.68 4.82
N THR A 75 16.25 -7.76 5.42
CA THR A 75 17.05 -8.96 5.71
C THR A 75 17.07 -9.90 4.49
N GLY A 76 17.57 -11.13 4.70
CA GLY A 76 17.43 -12.21 3.73
C GLY A 76 16.01 -12.81 3.66
N VAL A 77 15.17 -12.54 4.67
CA VAL A 77 13.80 -13.06 4.74
C VAL A 77 12.87 -12.23 3.87
N SER A 78 12.08 -12.88 3.03
CA SER A 78 11.07 -12.24 2.19
C SER A 78 9.68 -12.80 2.48
N PHE A 79 8.66 -11.95 2.42
CA PHE A 79 7.26 -12.34 2.61
C PHE A 79 6.43 -11.96 1.38
N LEU A 80 5.67 -12.92 0.84
CA LEU A 80 4.61 -12.66 -0.13
C LEU A 80 3.27 -12.51 0.59
N PRO A 81 2.59 -11.35 0.52
CA PRO A 81 1.36 -11.08 1.26
C PRO A 81 0.09 -11.69 0.62
N TYR A 82 0.21 -12.75 -0.17
CA TYR A 82 -0.89 -13.27 -0.98
C TYR A 82 -1.78 -14.28 -0.22
N LEU A 83 -2.08 -14.01 1.05
CA LEU A 83 -2.82 -14.94 1.92
C LEU A 83 -4.20 -15.34 1.35
N SER A 84 -4.80 -14.46 0.55
CA SER A 84 -6.11 -14.64 -0.09
C SER A 84 -6.00 -14.72 -1.63
N GLY A 85 -4.85 -15.12 -2.16
CA GLY A 85 -4.49 -14.80 -3.55
C GLY A 85 -4.07 -13.34 -3.69
N GLU A 86 -3.97 -12.85 -4.92
CA GLU A 86 -3.70 -11.43 -5.17
C GLU A 86 -4.43 -10.91 -6.40
N ARG A 87 -4.90 -9.66 -6.31
CA ARG A 87 -5.56 -8.98 -7.42
C ARG A 87 -4.57 -8.20 -8.27
N THR A 88 -4.09 -7.06 -7.81
CA THR A 88 -3.12 -6.27 -8.59
C THR A 88 -1.70 -6.73 -8.23
N PRO A 89 -0.84 -7.11 -9.19
CA PRO A 89 -1.01 -7.04 -10.65
C PRO A 89 -1.39 -8.36 -11.34
N TYR A 90 -1.52 -9.47 -10.61
CA TYR A 90 -1.52 -10.83 -11.17
C TYR A 90 -2.91 -11.40 -11.49
N ASN A 91 -3.96 -10.94 -10.81
CA ASN A 91 -5.31 -11.51 -10.81
C ASN A 91 -5.31 -13.03 -10.60
N ASP A 92 -4.62 -13.47 -9.54
CA ASP A 92 -4.33 -14.87 -9.26
C ASP A 92 -5.01 -15.28 -7.95
N SER A 93 -6.06 -16.10 -8.06
CA SER A 93 -6.81 -16.60 -6.91
C SER A 93 -6.20 -17.86 -6.28
N ALA A 94 -5.23 -18.50 -6.93
CA ALA A 94 -4.64 -19.76 -6.50
C ALA A 94 -3.38 -19.57 -5.66
N ILE A 95 -2.58 -18.53 -5.97
CA ILE A 95 -1.36 -18.21 -5.22
C ILE A 95 -1.66 -17.98 -3.72
N ARG A 96 -0.72 -18.33 -2.85
CA ARG A 96 -0.84 -18.15 -1.39
C ARG A 96 0.38 -17.42 -0.82
N GLY A 97 0.22 -16.92 0.40
CA GLY A 97 1.29 -16.25 1.13
C GLY A 97 2.47 -17.19 1.41
N SER A 98 3.67 -16.62 1.51
CA SER A 98 4.89 -17.40 1.69
C SER A 98 5.98 -16.61 2.41
N PHE A 99 6.73 -17.29 3.28
CA PHE A 99 8.02 -16.83 3.78
C PHE A 99 9.13 -17.60 3.08
N THR A 100 10.17 -16.89 2.66
CA THR A 100 11.38 -17.49 2.09
C THR A 100 12.63 -16.89 2.72
N GLY A 101 13.76 -17.61 2.67
CA GLY A 101 15.02 -17.14 3.25
C GLY A 101 15.12 -17.28 4.77
N LEU A 102 14.28 -18.14 5.39
CA LEU A 102 14.34 -18.41 6.83
C LEU A 102 15.66 -19.09 7.21
N ALA A 103 16.22 -18.68 8.34
CA ALA A 103 17.40 -19.25 8.99
C ALA A 103 17.15 -19.42 10.50
N HIS A 104 18.03 -20.12 11.22
CA HIS A 104 17.85 -20.38 12.66
C HIS A 104 17.76 -19.11 13.50
N GLU A 105 18.37 -18.03 13.03
CA GLU A 105 18.40 -16.70 13.66
C GLU A 105 17.12 -15.89 13.38
N THR A 106 16.20 -16.42 12.57
CA THR A 106 14.96 -15.72 12.20
C THR A 106 14.00 -15.68 13.38
N GLY A 107 14.05 -14.59 14.13
CA GLY A 107 13.13 -14.30 15.22
C GLY A 107 11.86 -13.58 14.76
N ARG A 108 10.93 -13.42 15.72
CA ARG A 108 9.65 -12.72 15.51
C ARG A 108 9.81 -11.33 14.90
N ALA A 109 10.75 -10.52 15.39
CA ALA A 109 11.01 -9.18 14.85
C ALA A 109 11.39 -9.22 13.37
N VAL A 110 12.19 -10.19 12.92
CA VAL A 110 12.57 -10.35 11.52
C VAL A 110 11.35 -10.73 10.67
N LEU A 111 10.49 -11.63 11.16
CA LEU A 111 9.25 -11.99 10.48
C LEU A 111 8.30 -10.78 10.37
N THR A 112 8.13 -10.00 11.44
CA THR A 112 7.33 -8.77 11.41
C THR A 112 7.88 -7.79 10.38
N GLN A 113 9.19 -7.55 10.38
CA GLN A 113 9.86 -6.68 9.40
C GLN A 113 9.56 -7.15 7.97
N ALA A 114 9.75 -8.44 7.68
CA ALA A 114 9.49 -9.01 6.37
C ALA A 114 8.02 -8.88 5.93
N VAL A 115 7.06 -9.00 6.85
CA VAL A 115 5.63 -8.79 6.54
C VAL A 115 5.36 -7.35 6.13
N LEU A 116 5.86 -6.37 6.89
CA LEU A 116 5.66 -4.95 6.58
C LEU A 116 6.30 -4.57 5.24
N GLU A 117 7.52 -5.07 4.98
CA GLU A 117 8.24 -4.91 3.72
C GLU A 117 7.52 -5.58 2.55
N GLY A 118 7.04 -6.82 2.72
CA GLY A 118 6.29 -7.54 1.70
C GLY A 118 5.02 -6.81 1.25
N VAL A 119 4.29 -6.19 2.19
CA VAL A 119 3.13 -5.35 1.88
C VAL A 119 3.58 -4.03 1.22
N ALA A 120 4.69 -3.42 1.65
CA ALA A 120 5.25 -2.25 0.99
C ALA A 120 5.65 -2.55 -0.48
N PHE A 121 6.16 -3.75 -0.75
CA PHE A 121 6.45 -4.22 -2.11
C PHE A 121 5.20 -4.50 -2.92
N ALA A 122 4.11 -4.99 -2.31
CA ALA A 122 2.81 -5.09 -3.00
C ALA A 122 2.25 -3.69 -3.38
N PHE A 123 2.46 -2.67 -2.54
CA PHE A 123 2.17 -1.29 -2.91
C PHE A 123 3.04 -0.82 -4.07
N ARG A 124 4.31 -1.23 -4.11
CA ARG A 124 5.21 -0.94 -5.24
C ARG A 124 4.74 -1.62 -6.53
N ASP A 125 4.34 -2.88 -6.49
CA ASP A 125 3.75 -3.56 -7.65
C ASP A 125 2.49 -2.83 -8.17
N SER A 126 1.63 -2.37 -7.25
CA SER A 126 0.46 -1.55 -7.60
C SER A 126 0.87 -0.21 -8.24
N LEU A 127 1.90 0.45 -7.71
CA LEU A 127 2.44 1.69 -8.29
C LEU A 127 2.99 1.46 -9.70
N GLU A 128 3.75 0.39 -9.94
CA GLU A 128 4.28 0.07 -11.27
C GLU A 128 3.16 -0.28 -12.27
N ALA A 129 2.10 -0.95 -11.81
CA ALA A 129 0.92 -1.21 -12.64
C ALA A 129 0.17 0.09 -13.04
N LEU A 130 0.05 1.05 -12.12
CA LEU A 130 -0.51 2.38 -12.38
C LEU A 130 0.37 3.19 -13.34
N LYS A 131 1.70 3.16 -13.16
CA LYS A 131 2.66 3.79 -14.08
C LYS A 131 2.52 3.27 -15.50
N THR A 132 2.38 1.96 -15.66
CA THR A 132 2.16 1.33 -16.97
C THR A 132 0.85 1.79 -17.63
N ALA A 133 -0.14 2.19 -16.82
CA ALA A 133 -1.40 2.77 -17.30
C ALA A 133 -1.31 4.28 -17.63
N GLY A 134 -0.14 4.91 -17.47
CA GLY A 134 0.07 6.34 -17.75
C GLY A 134 0.02 7.26 -16.53
N THR A 135 -0.06 6.70 -15.31
CA THR A 135 -0.21 7.49 -14.08
C THR A 135 1.12 7.67 -13.36
N THR A 136 1.50 8.93 -13.11
CA THR A 136 2.67 9.24 -12.29
C THR A 136 2.20 9.73 -10.94
N LEU A 137 2.66 9.10 -9.86
CA LEU A 137 2.42 9.57 -8.48
C LEU A 137 3.66 10.27 -7.97
N THR A 138 3.49 11.52 -7.53
CA THR A 138 4.58 12.32 -6.94
C THR A 138 4.61 12.25 -5.42
N ARG A 139 3.45 12.00 -4.81
CA ARG A 139 3.24 11.86 -3.36
C ARG A 139 2.07 10.93 -3.09
N VAL A 140 1.98 10.38 -1.88
CA VAL A 140 0.82 9.59 -1.46
C VAL A 140 0.38 9.95 -0.05
N THR A 141 -0.92 10.05 0.20
CA THR A 141 -1.44 10.19 1.56
C THR A 141 -1.73 8.83 2.18
N ALA A 142 -1.26 8.57 3.39
CA ALA A 142 -1.52 7.34 4.13
C ALA A 142 -2.77 7.46 5.00
N ILE A 143 -3.73 6.56 4.79
CA ILE A 143 -4.96 6.46 5.57
C ILE A 143 -5.22 5.01 5.98
N GLY A 144 -6.01 4.78 7.04
CA GLY A 144 -6.36 3.44 7.54
C GLY A 144 -5.51 2.99 8.73
N GLY A 145 -5.87 1.85 9.34
CA GLY A 145 -5.28 1.42 10.62
C GLY A 145 -3.76 1.23 10.58
N GLY A 146 -3.20 0.80 9.44
CA GLY A 146 -1.77 0.60 9.28
C GLY A 146 -0.95 1.91 9.27
N SER A 147 -1.57 3.07 9.02
CA SER A 147 -0.86 4.35 9.02
C SER A 147 -0.41 4.82 10.41
N ARG A 148 -0.84 4.14 11.48
CA ARG A 148 -0.39 4.38 12.85
C ARG A 148 1.06 3.93 13.09
N SER A 149 1.58 3.01 12.29
CA SER A 149 2.97 2.54 12.42
C SER A 149 3.92 3.43 11.62
N ARG A 150 4.75 4.23 12.32
CA ARG A 150 5.78 5.07 11.68
C ARG A 150 6.81 4.25 10.92
N TYR A 151 7.22 3.09 11.47
CA TYR A 151 8.06 2.13 10.76
C TYR A 151 7.48 1.75 9.41
N TRP A 152 6.20 1.38 9.38
CA TRP A 152 5.56 0.91 8.14
C TRP A 152 5.45 2.02 7.11
N LEU A 153 5.13 3.25 7.53
CA LEU A 153 5.13 4.41 6.64
C LEU A 153 6.51 4.67 6.02
N LYS A 154 7.60 4.53 6.80
CA LYS A 154 8.97 4.64 6.29
C LYS A 154 9.30 3.54 5.29
N ALA A 155 8.89 2.29 5.56
CA ALA A 155 9.06 1.18 4.64
C ALA A 155 8.32 1.41 3.31
N ILE A 156 7.08 1.92 3.37
CA ILE A 156 6.28 2.26 2.18
C ILE A 156 6.93 3.42 1.41
N ALA A 157 7.28 4.53 2.07
CA ALA A 157 7.94 5.67 1.44
C ALA A 157 9.22 5.23 0.70
N THR A 158 10.04 4.43 1.38
CA THR A 158 11.31 3.92 0.84
C THR A 158 11.11 2.90 -0.28
N ALA A 159 10.12 2.01 -0.19
CA ALA A 159 9.81 1.07 -1.26
C ALA A 159 9.29 1.79 -2.52
N LEU A 160 8.41 2.77 -2.35
CA LEU A 160 7.78 3.50 -3.45
C LEU A 160 8.67 4.61 -4.05
N GLN A 161 9.68 5.06 -3.30
CA GLN A 161 10.51 6.23 -3.64
C GLN A 161 9.68 7.52 -3.82
N VAL A 162 8.61 7.67 -3.03
CA VAL A 162 7.78 8.89 -2.98
C VAL A 162 7.47 9.25 -1.52
N PRO A 163 7.33 10.55 -1.18
CA PRO A 163 6.91 10.97 0.14
C PRO A 163 5.51 10.47 0.50
N VAL A 164 5.34 10.13 1.78
CA VAL A 164 4.07 9.68 2.35
C VAL A 164 3.54 10.72 3.33
N ASP A 165 2.42 11.34 2.99
CA ASP A 165 1.73 12.34 3.81
C ASP A 165 0.79 11.69 4.82
N ILE A 166 0.82 12.19 6.04
CA ILE A 166 -0.08 11.84 7.13
C ILE A 166 -1.05 13.01 7.28
N PRO A 167 -2.36 12.81 7.04
CA PRO A 167 -3.33 13.88 7.24
C PRO A 167 -3.47 14.20 8.72
N ALA A 168 -3.79 15.46 9.05
CA ALA A 168 -4.22 15.86 10.38
C ALA A 168 -5.43 15.03 10.83
N ASP A 169 -5.62 14.90 12.15
CA ASP A 169 -6.75 14.15 12.69
C ASP A 169 -8.08 14.78 12.24
N GLY A 170 -8.98 13.95 11.73
CA GLY A 170 -10.31 14.36 11.29
C GLY A 170 -11.05 13.26 10.53
N ASP A 171 -12.37 13.42 10.38
CA ASP A 171 -13.19 12.52 9.57
C ASP A 171 -13.26 13.02 8.12
N PHE A 172 -12.31 12.53 7.32
CA PHE A 172 -12.23 12.79 5.88
C PHE A 172 -12.73 11.59 5.05
N GLY A 173 -13.53 10.72 5.67
CA GLY A 173 -14.03 9.50 5.07
C GLY A 173 -15.12 9.72 4.02
N ALA A 174 -15.67 8.61 3.52
CA ALA A 174 -16.71 8.62 2.48
C ALA A 174 -17.95 9.43 2.89
N ALA A 175 -18.32 9.43 4.16
CA ALA A 175 -19.46 10.21 4.66
C ALA A 175 -19.25 11.72 4.47
N PHE A 176 -18.05 12.22 4.79
CA PHE A 176 -17.69 13.61 4.57
C PHE A 176 -17.63 13.97 3.07
N GLY A 177 -17.12 13.06 2.25
CA GLY A 177 -17.17 13.18 0.79
C GLY A 177 -18.61 13.30 0.25
N ALA A 178 -19.53 12.48 0.75
CA ALA A 178 -20.95 12.56 0.37
C ALA A 178 -21.60 13.89 0.81
N ALA A 179 -21.28 14.40 2.00
CA ALA A 179 -21.74 15.71 2.45
C ALA A 179 -21.24 16.84 1.54
N ARG A 180 -19.97 16.80 1.12
CA ARG A 180 -19.40 17.76 0.14
C ARG A 180 -20.11 17.71 -1.20
N LEU A 181 -20.42 16.52 -1.71
CA LEU A 181 -21.18 16.37 -2.96
C LEU A 181 -22.61 16.94 -2.83
N GLY A 182 -23.26 16.74 -1.68
CA GLY A 182 -24.56 17.37 -1.39
C GLY A 182 -24.47 18.90 -1.39
N LEU A 183 -23.43 19.47 -0.78
CA LEU A 183 -23.17 20.92 -0.77
C LEU A 183 -22.96 21.46 -2.20
N ILE A 184 -22.12 20.80 -3.00
CA ILE A 184 -21.86 21.17 -4.41
C ILE A 184 -23.16 21.20 -5.19
N ALA A 185 -23.97 20.14 -5.10
CA ALA A 185 -25.24 20.05 -5.81
C ALA A 185 -26.26 21.12 -5.36
N ALA A 186 -26.30 21.42 -4.06
CA ALA A 186 -27.24 22.39 -3.49
C ALA A 186 -26.89 23.85 -3.81
N THR A 187 -25.59 24.16 -3.95
CA THR A 187 -25.10 25.54 -4.08
C THR A 187 -24.60 25.88 -5.47
N GLY A 188 -24.32 24.89 -6.32
CA GLY A 188 -23.63 25.08 -7.59
C GLY A 188 -22.17 25.53 -7.41
N ALA A 189 -21.58 25.35 -6.23
CA ALA A 189 -20.20 25.72 -5.95
C ALA A 189 -19.22 24.90 -6.81
N ASP A 190 -18.08 25.51 -7.14
CA ASP A 190 -16.99 24.83 -7.82
C ASP A 190 -16.53 23.60 -7.00
N PRO A 191 -16.62 22.37 -7.55
CA PRO A 191 -16.19 21.17 -6.85
C PRO A 191 -14.74 21.21 -6.38
N LEU A 192 -13.83 21.87 -7.10
CA LEU A 192 -12.42 21.95 -6.73
C LEU A 192 -12.19 22.86 -5.52
N ALA A 193 -13.03 23.88 -5.34
CA ALA A 193 -13.01 24.74 -4.17
C ALA A 193 -13.59 24.05 -2.92
N VAL A 194 -14.49 23.08 -3.08
CA VAL A 194 -15.13 22.35 -1.98
C VAL A 194 -14.34 21.09 -1.58
N CYS A 195 -13.85 20.33 -2.57
CA CYS A 195 -13.16 19.05 -2.38
C CYS A 195 -11.65 19.22 -2.14
N THR A 196 -11.29 20.10 -1.20
CA THR A 196 -9.89 20.35 -0.83
C THR A 196 -9.30 19.20 -0.02
N ALA A 197 -8.00 18.98 -0.20
CA ALA A 197 -7.22 18.05 0.61
C ALA A 197 -7.22 18.47 2.09
N PRO A 198 -7.24 17.52 3.04
CA PRO A 198 -7.03 17.83 4.44
C PRO A 198 -5.63 18.41 4.66
N ALA A 199 -5.45 19.16 5.75
CA ALA A 199 -4.12 19.61 6.15
C ALA A 199 -3.21 18.40 6.43
N THR A 200 -1.95 18.49 6.02
CA THR A 200 -0.91 17.50 6.34
C THR A 200 -0.36 17.77 7.74
N ASP A 201 -0.40 16.77 8.62
CA ASP A 201 0.21 16.84 9.95
C ASP A 201 1.71 16.55 9.90
N ALA A 202 2.09 15.52 9.14
CA ALA A 202 3.49 15.14 8.95
C ALA A 202 3.71 14.51 7.58
N THR A 203 4.95 14.57 7.10
CA THR A 203 5.42 13.88 5.90
C THR A 203 6.53 12.91 6.28
N ILE A 204 6.49 11.69 5.73
CA ILE A 204 7.56 10.71 5.81
C ILE A 204 8.25 10.64 4.46
N ASP A 205 9.50 11.08 4.40
CA ASP A 205 10.32 10.99 3.19
C ASP A 205 10.95 9.59 3.03
N PRO A 206 11.25 9.16 1.78
CA PRO A 206 12.02 7.95 1.53
C PRO A 206 13.39 7.99 2.23
N ASP A 207 13.83 6.87 2.81
CA ASP A 207 15.17 6.77 3.38
C ASP A 207 16.21 6.58 2.26
N ALA A 208 16.98 7.63 1.99
CA ALA A 208 18.01 7.62 0.94
C ALA A 208 19.14 6.61 1.21
N GLY A 209 19.45 6.31 2.48
CA GLY A 209 20.48 5.35 2.85
C GLY A 209 20.05 3.90 2.62
N LEU A 210 18.74 3.64 2.61
CA LEU A 210 18.17 2.29 2.44
C LEU A 210 17.53 2.05 1.07
N GLY A 211 17.42 3.08 0.21
CA GLY A 211 16.78 2.97 -1.11
C GLY A 211 17.35 1.85 -1.99
N GLY A 212 18.68 1.70 -2.03
CA GLY A 212 19.34 0.61 -2.77
C GLY A 212 18.99 -0.77 -2.21
N ALA A 213 19.04 -0.94 -0.89
CA ALA A 213 18.71 -2.21 -0.24
C ALA A 213 17.23 -2.60 -0.41
N PHE A 214 16.32 -1.63 -0.39
CA PHE A 214 14.90 -1.83 -0.71
C PHE A 214 14.67 -2.17 -2.18
N ALA A 215 15.43 -1.58 -3.10
CA ALA A 215 15.37 -1.95 -4.51
C ALA A 215 15.80 -3.41 -4.74
N ASP A 216 16.89 -3.84 -4.11
CA ASP A 216 17.36 -5.23 -4.21
C ASP A 216 16.36 -6.21 -3.58
N ALA A 217 15.82 -5.87 -2.40
CA ALA A 217 14.79 -6.67 -1.74
C ALA A 217 13.51 -6.79 -2.58
N TYR A 218 13.11 -5.71 -3.25
CA TYR A 218 11.98 -5.73 -4.18
C TYR A 218 12.23 -6.65 -5.39
N GLN A 219 13.44 -6.69 -5.94
CA GLN A 219 13.74 -7.63 -7.03
C GLN A 219 13.66 -9.09 -6.56
N ARG A 220 14.13 -9.39 -5.34
CA ARG A 220 13.94 -10.72 -4.73
C ARG A 220 12.46 -11.05 -4.59
N TYR A 221 11.68 -10.14 -4.01
CA TYR A 221 10.23 -10.26 -3.87
C TYR A 221 9.53 -10.58 -5.20
N ARG A 222 9.84 -9.84 -6.27
CA ARG A 222 9.26 -10.06 -7.61
C ARG A 222 9.62 -11.42 -8.21
N ALA A 223 10.85 -11.87 -8.00
CA ALA A 223 11.32 -13.16 -8.51
C ALA A 223 10.61 -14.35 -7.81
N LEU A 224 10.11 -14.17 -6.59
CA LEU A 224 9.43 -15.21 -5.82
C LEU A 224 8.06 -15.56 -6.39
N TYR A 225 7.29 -14.60 -6.92
CA TYR A 225 5.95 -14.87 -7.45
C TYR A 225 5.95 -15.99 -8.52
N PRO A 226 6.68 -15.90 -9.64
CA PRO A 226 6.65 -16.94 -10.66
C PRO A 226 7.22 -18.27 -10.15
N ALA A 227 8.22 -18.25 -9.27
CA ALA A 227 8.81 -19.45 -8.71
C ALA A 227 7.84 -20.21 -7.78
N ILE A 228 7.17 -19.50 -6.88
CA ILE A 228 6.20 -20.09 -5.96
C ILE A 228 4.97 -20.53 -6.74
N ARG A 229 4.47 -19.70 -7.66
CA ARG A 229 3.35 -20.09 -8.52
C ARG A 229 3.65 -21.39 -9.26
N ALA A 230 4.84 -21.54 -9.86
CA ALA A 230 5.21 -22.78 -10.54
C ALA A 230 5.29 -24.00 -9.60
N ALA A 231 5.60 -23.79 -8.31
CA ALA A 231 5.69 -24.84 -7.32
C ALA A 231 4.35 -25.20 -6.66
N THR A 232 3.34 -24.32 -6.74
CA THR A 232 2.04 -24.49 -6.07
C THR A 232 0.84 -24.51 -7.02
N ALA A 233 1.05 -24.35 -8.33
CA ALA A 233 0.00 -24.41 -9.35
C ALA A 233 -0.41 -25.84 -9.71
#